data_AF-A0A1B2I1F9-F1
#
_entry.id   AF-A0A1B2I1F9-F1
#
_cell.length_a   1.000
_cell.length_b   1.000
_cell.length_c   1.000
_cell.angle_alpha   90.00
_cell.angle_beta   90.00
_cell.angle_gamma   90.00
#
_symmetry.space_group_name_H-M   'P 1'
#
loop_
_entity.id
_entity.type
_entity.pdbx_description
1 polymer ?
#
loop_
_entity_poly.entity_id
_entity_poly.type
_entity_poly.pdbx_seq_one_letter_code
_entity_poly.pdbx_strand_id
1 'polypeptide(L)' 'MAPAINESRFLDDLFAQGKIGWRVEHGLQRLAYSTSYLEARAWLNGKMEEAGLKTRVGG' A
#
# COMPACT_ATOMS: atom_id res chain seq x y z
N MET A 1 10.24 12.10 24.80
CA MET A 1 10.08 12.38 23.35
C MET A 1 8.79 11.77 22.89
N ALA A 2 7.97 12.51 22.15
CA ALA A 2 6.83 11.92 21.45
C ALA A 2 7.33 11.03 20.28
N PRO A 3 6.62 9.96 19.92
CA PRO A 3 6.92 9.22 18.70
C PRO A 3 6.82 10.15 17.49
N ALA A 4 7.82 10.08 16.59
CA ALA A 4 7.87 10.83 15.34
C ALA A 4 7.70 9.90 14.14
N ILE A 5 7.16 10.43 13.04
CA ILE A 5 7.06 9.69 11.77
C ILE A 5 8.45 9.60 11.14
N ASN A 6 8.76 8.45 10.55
CA ASN A 6 9.92 8.31 9.68
C ASN A 6 9.50 8.70 8.25
N GLU A 7 9.94 9.88 7.81
CA GLU A 7 9.59 10.46 6.51
C GLU A 7 10.10 9.62 5.34
N SER A 8 11.33 9.10 5.42
CA SER A 8 11.90 8.25 4.36
C SER A 8 11.07 6.99 4.19
N ARG A 9 10.77 6.28 5.30
CA ARG A 9 9.93 5.08 5.27
C ARG A 9 8.56 5.38 4.66
N PHE A 10 7.96 6.51 5.03
CA PHE A 10 6.67 6.92 4.47
C PHE A 10 6.73 7.12 2.95
N LEU A 11 7.73 7.86 2.45
CA LEU A 11 7.88 8.10 1.01
C LEU A 11 8.19 6.80 0.25
N ASP A 12 9.04 5.94 0.80
CA ASP A 12 9.39 4.66 0.20
C ASP A 12 8.14 3.77 0.04
N ASP A 13 7.34 3.66 1.10
CA ASP A 13 6.09 2.88 1.09
C ASP A 13 5.03 3.51 0.17
N LEU A 14 4.92 4.84 0.14
CA LEU A 14 4.01 5.57 -0.75
C LEU A 14 4.33 5.30 -2.22
N PHE A 15 5.61 5.41 -2.62
CA PHE A 15 6.03 5.16 -3.99
C PHE A 15 5.97 3.68 -4.36
N ALA A 16 6.30 2.77 -3.43
CA ALA A 16 6.16 1.33 -3.66
C ALA A 16 4.71 0.94 -3.96
N GLN A 17 3.76 1.37 -3.13
CA GLN A 17 2.33 1.09 -3.39
C GLN A 17 1.80 1.83 -4.62
N GLY A 18 2.30 3.04 -4.89
CA GLY A 18 1.90 3.87 -6.03
C GLY A 18 2.25 3.26 -7.39
N LYS A 19 3.29 2.42 -7.46
CA LYS A 19 3.65 1.66 -8.67
C LYS A 19 2.59 0.62 -9.05
N ILE A 20 1.83 0.11 -8.08
CA ILE A 20 0.81 -0.91 -8.30
C ILE A 20 -0.43 -0.29 -8.93
N GLY A 21 -0.61 -0.51 -10.23
CA GLY A 21 -1.67 0.10 -11.03
C GLY A 21 -1.28 1.45 -11.66
N TRP A 22 0.00 1.83 -11.62
CA TRP A 22 0.46 3.01 -12.34
C TRP A 22 0.39 2.78 -13.85
N ARG A 23 -0.14 3.77 -14.56
CA ARG A 23 -0.17 3.82 -16.03
C ARG A 23 0.61 5.05 -16.47
N VAL A 24 1.59 4.83 -17.36
CA VAL A 24 2.35 5.90 -18.00
C VAL A 24 1.36 6.90 -18.61
N GLU A 25 1.58 8.19 -18.38
CA GLU A 25 0.72 9.33 -18.82
C GLU A 25 -0.69 9.41 -18.23
N HIS A 26 -1.17 8.38 -17.52
CA HIS A 26 -2.54 8.35 -16.96
C HIS A 26 -2.60 8.33 -15.43
N GLY A 27 -1.45 8.20 -14.76
CA GLY A 27 -1.38 8.13 -13.30
C GLY A 27 -1.86 6.80 -12.74
N LEU A 28 -2.38 6.81 -11.50
CA LEU A 28 -2.83 5.60 -10.82
C LEU A 28 -4.20 5.16 -11.33
N GLN A 29 -4.27 4.00 -11.99
CA GLN A 29 -5.50 3.33 -12.37
C GLN A 29 -5.66 2.00 -11.62
N ARG A 30 -6.40 2.05 -10.52
CA ARG A 30 -6.61 0.93 -9.61
C ARG A 30 -8.09 0.81 -9.23
N LEU A 31 -8.90 0.36 -10.19
CA LEU A 31 -10.34 0.16 -10.00
C LEU A 31 -10.63 -0.90 -8.94
N ALA A 32 -11.69 -0.72 -8.18
CA ALA A 32 -12.12 -1.70 -7.17
C ALA A 32 -12.28 -3.09 -7.78
N TYR A 33 -11.77 -4.11 -7.08
CA TYR A 33 -11.78 -5.53 -7.49
C TYR A 33 -11.03 -5.88 -8.79
N SER A 34 -10.28 -4.94 -9.37
CA SER A 34 -9.31 -5.26 -10.44
C SER A 34 -8.08 -5.99 -9.89
N THR A 35 -7.28 -6.57 -10.80
CA THR A 35 -6.02 -7.23 -10.43
C THR A 35 -5.07 -6.32 -9.65
N SER A 36 -4.85 -5.08 -10.12
CA SER A 36 -3.96 -4.13 -9.43
C SER A 36 -4.51 -3.69 -8.07
N TYR A 37 -5.83 -3.69 -7.90
CA TYR A 37 -6.45 -3.45 -6.60
C TYR A 37 -6.15 -4.58 -5.61
N LEU A 38 -6.34 -5.84 -6.03
CA LEU A 38 -6.05 -7.01 -5.18
C LEU A 38 -4.56 -7.08 -4.82
N GLU A 39 -3.68 -6.78 -5.79
CA GLU A 39 -2.23 -6.69 -5.57
C GLU A 39 -1.86 -5.63 -4.54
N ALA A 40 -2.43 -4.42 -4.64
CA ALA A 40 -2.15 -3.36 -3.67
C ALA A 40 -2.64 -3.70 -2.26
N ARG A 41 -3.76 -4.43 -2.14
CA ARG A 41 -4.24 -4.92 -0.83
C ARG A 41 -3.35 -6.01 -0.27
N ALA A 42 -2.87 -6.94 -1.10
CA ALA A 42 -1.93 -7.97 -0.67
C ALA A 42 -0.61 -7.34 -0.19
N TRP A 43 -0.09 -6.35 -0.92
CA TRP A 43 1.08 -5.58 -0.51
C TRP A 43 0.88 -4.90 0.85
N LEU A 44 -0.26 -4.24 1.05
CA LEU A 44 -0.58 -3.58 2.32
C LEU A 44 -0.71 -4.59 3.46
N ASN A 45 -1.33 -5.75 3.20
CA ASN A 45 -1.45 -6.81 4.18
C ASN A 45 -0.07 -7.29 4.65
N GLY A 46 0.87 -7.50 3.72
CA GLY A 46 2.25 -7.83 4.07
C GLY A 46 2.93 -6.77 4.94
N LYS A 47 2.77 -5.48 4.62
CA LYS A 47 3.28 -4.38 5.45
C LYS A 47 2.70 -4.35 6.86
N MET A 48 1.41 -4.67 7.00
CA MET A 48 0.75 -4.77 8.30
C MET A 48 1.30 -5.96 9.10
N GLU A 49 1.48 -7.12 8.46
CA GLU A 49 2.05 -8.31 9.09
C GLU A 49 3.51 -8.08 9.54
N GLU A 50 4.35 -7.45 8.70
CA GLU A 50 5.73 -7.05 9.03
C GLU A 50 5.78 -6.11 10.24
N ALA A 51 4.77 -5.25 10.40
CA ALA A 51 4.63 -4.36 11.55
C ALA A 51 4.05 -5.06 12.81
N GLY A 52 3.80 -6.38 12.74
CA GLY A 52 3.26 -7.17 13.84
C GLY A 52 1.75 -7.01 14.03
N LEU A 53 1.02 -6.49 13.04
CA LEU A 53 -0.42 -6.32 13.10
C LEU A 53 -1.14 -7.60 12.64
N LYS A 54 -2.32 -7.84 13.22
CA LYS A 54 -3.27 -8.86 12.74
C LYS A 54 -4.33 -8.19 11.89
N THR A 55 -4.54 -8.68 10.68
CA THR A 55 -5.48 -8.11 9.72
C THR A 55 -6.71 -9.00 9.55
N ARG A 56 -7.81 -8.41 9.05
CA ARG A 56 -9.04 -9.11 8.69
C ARG A 56 -9.72 -8.40 7.53
N VAL A 57 -10.33 -9.17 6.62
CA VAL A 57 -11.24 -8.66 5.59
C VAL A 57 -12.68 -8.80 6.11
N GLY A 58 -13.45 -7.72 6.03
CA GLY A 58 -14.88 -7.72 6.37
C GLY A 58 -15.74 -8.41 5.31
N GLY A 59 -16.93 -8.83 5.72
CA GLY A 59 -18.00 -9.28 4.82
C GLY A 59 -18.98 -8.17 4.51
#